data_AF-A0A536V064-F1
#
_entry.id   AF-A0A536V064-F1
#
_cell.length_a   1.000
_cell.length_b   1.000
_cell.length_c   1.000
_cell.angle_alpha   90.00
_cell.angle_beta   90.00
_cell.angle_gamma   90.00
#
_symmetry.space_group_name_H-M   'P 1'
#
loop_
_entity.id
_entity.type
_entity.pdbx_description
1 polymer ?
#
loop_
_entity_poly.entity_id
_entity_poly.type
_entity_poly.pdbx_seq_one_letter_code
_entity_poly.pdbx_strand_id
1 'polypeptide(L)'
;MGQTSRCMTSEPSDDQLMAAYAAGDVAAFERLYERHQAALYRFVRRLLGRALASHTDEVFQDTWLRVVHARARWQPQGATFRTWLFTLAQHRVIDVLRRSGREVAL
;
A
#
# COMPACT_ATOMS: atom_id res chain seq x y z
N MET A 1 -27.04 1.62 -38.91
CA MET A 1 -27.56 0.97 -37.68
C MET A 1 -26.36 0.58 -36.83
N GLY A 2 -26.35 0.92 -35.53
CA GLY A 2 -25.36 0.43 -34.57
C GLY A 2 -24.21 1.39 -34.25
N GLN A 3 -24.49 2.49 -33.54
CA GLN A 3 -23.48 3.26 -32.82
C GLN A 3 -22.96 2.42 -31.65
N THR A 4 -21.76 1.85 -31.75
CA THR A 4 -21.05 1.36 -30.56
C THR A 4 -20.19 2.50 -30.02
N SER A 5 -20.83 3.39 -29.28
CA SER A 5 -20.16 4.40 -28.47
C SER A 5 -19.28 3.68 -27.45
N ARG A 6 -17.99 3.60 -27.75
CA ARG A 6 -16.94 3.21 -26.81
C ARG A 6 -16.81 4.35 -25.79
N CYS A 7 -17.62 4.31 -24.73
CA CYS A 7 -17.44 5.22 -23.60
C CYS A 7 -16.01 5.03 -23.07
N MET A 8 -15.16 6.04 -23.27
CA MET A 8 -13.86 6.14 -22.64
C MET A 8 -14.07 6.25 -21.13
N THR A 9 -14.10 5.13 -20.43
CA THR A 9 -14.05 5.13 -18.97
C THR A 9 -12.61 5.46 -18.58
N SER A 10 -12.38 6.69 -18.13
CA SER A 10 -11.09 7.08 -17.54
C SER A 10 -10.76 6.12 -16.41
N GLU A 11 -9.54 5.60 -16.38
CA GLU A 11 -9.13 4.66 -15.35
C GLU A 11 -9.25 5.32 -13.97
N PRO A 12 -9.90 4.66 -12.99
CA PRO A 12 -10.13 5.26 -11.68
C PRO A 12 -8.81 5.60 -10.98
N SER A 13 -8.80 6.73 -10.27
CA SER A 13 -7.67 7.12 -9.43
C SER A 13 -7.53 6.17 -8.24
N ASP A 14 -6.35 6.15 -7.61
CA ASP A 14 -6.12 5.31 -6.44
C ASP A 14 -7.06 5.68 -5.28
N ASP A 15 -7.38 6.97 -5.12
CA ASP A 15 -8.31 7.44 -4.10
C ASP A 15 -9.75 6.97 -4.38
N GLN A 16 -10.16 6.94 -5.66
CA GLN A 16 -11.46 6.39 -6.07
C GLN A 16 -11.54 4.88 -5.83
N LEU A 17 -10.47 4.14 -6.14
CA LEU A 17 -10.39 2.71 -5.86
C LEU A 17 -10.44 2.44 -4.36
N MET A 18 -9.76 3.24 -3.54
CA MET A 18 -9.78 3.07 -2.08
C MET A 18 -11.16 3.37 -1.49
N ALA A 19 -11.84 4.40 -2.01
CA ALA A 19 -13.22 4.71 -1.63
C ALA A 19 -14.18 3.56 -1.98
N ALA A 20 -14.06 3.00 -3.19
CA ALA A 20 -14.86 1.85 -3.62
C ALA A 20 -14.58 0.61 -2.76
N TYR A 21 -13.31 0.36 -2.44
CA TYR A 21 -12.93 -0.73 -1.53
C TYR A 21 -13.50 -0.53 -0.11
N ALA A 22 -13.46 0.69 0.42
CA ALA A 22 -14.09 1.00 1.70
C ALA A 22 -15.61 0.74 1.69
N ALA A 23 -16.27 0.93 0.55
CA ALA A 23 -17.68 0.61 0.33
C ALA A 23 -17.96 -0.89 0.10
N GLY A 24 -16.92 -1.73 0.01
CA GLY A 24 -17.04 -3.19 -0.10
C GLY A 24 -16.64 -3.79 -1.45
N ASP A 25 -16.19 -2.98 -2.42
CA ASP A 25 -15.71 -3.47 -3.72
C ASP A 25 -14.31 -4.10 -3.59
N VAL A 26 -14.26 -5.43 -3.55
CA VAL A 26 -13.00 -6.19 -3.44
C VAL A 26 -12.14 -6.07 -4.70
N ALA A 27 -12.75 -5.92 -5.89
CA ALA A 27 -12.01 -5.78 -7.14
C ALA A 27 -11.25 -4.44 -7.19
N ALA A 28 -11.76 -3.41 -6.50
CA ALA A 28 -11.05 -2.15 -6.34
C ALA A 28 -9.75 -2.30 -5.53
N PHE A 29 -9.75 -3.16 -4.50
CA PHE A 29 -8.54 -3.50 -3.76
C PHE A 29 -7.52 -4.26 -4.60
N GLU A 30 -7.97 -5.24 -5.39
CA GLU A 30 -7.07 -5.99 -6.28
C GLU A 30 -6.33 -5.05 -7.24
N ARG A 31 -7.03 -4.08 -7.82
CA ARG A 31 -6.41 -3.06 -8.70
C ARG A 31 -5.40 -2.18 -7.96
N LEU A 32 -5.70 -1.76 -6.72
CA LEU A 32 -4.74 -1.02 -5.89
C LEU A 32 -3.51 -1.87 -5.59
N TYR A 33 -3.73 -3.12 -5.23
CA TYR A 33 -2.68 -4.07 -4.93
C TYR A 33 -1.76 -4.27 -6.13
N GLU A 34 -2.32 -4.56 -7.30
CA GLU A 34 -1.57 -4.75 -8.55
C GLU A 34 -0.73 -3.53 -8.92
N ARG A 35 -1.30 -2.33 -8.80
CA ARG A 35 -0.61 -1.06 -9.10
C ARG A 35 0.59 -0.80 -8.21
N HIS A 36 0.50 -1.14 -6.92
CA HIS A 36 1.48 -0.68 -5.92
C HIS A 36 2.39 -1.78 -5.37
N GLN A 37 2.05 -3.07 -5.51
CA GLN A 37 2.79 -4.18 -4.89
C GLN A 37 4.29 -4.15 -5.22
N ALA A 38 4.65 -3.99 -6.49
CA ALA A 38 6.04 -4.03 -6.93
C ALA A 38 6.82 -2.80 -6.45
N ALA A 39 6.19 -1.62 -6.50
CA ALA A 39 6.81 -0.38 -6.05
C ALA A 39 7.01 -0.37 -4.52
N LEU A 40 6.00 -0.83 -3.77
CA LEU A 40 6.05 -0.93 -2.31
C LEU A 40 7.11 -1.91 -1.85
N TYR A 41 7.15 -3.11 -2.45
CA TYR A 41 8.15 -4.13 -2.11
C TYR A 41 9.58 -3.63 -2.35
N ARG A 42 9.83 -3.00 -3.51
CA ARG A 42 11.15 -2.41 -3.82
C ARG A 42 11.51 -1.29 -2.86
N PHE A 43 10.54 -0.46 -2.47
CA PHE A 43 10.74 0.62 -1.50
C PHE A 43 11.14 0.07 -0.13
N VAL A 44 10.35 -0.86 0.42
CA VAL A 44 10.63 -1.50 1.71
C VAL A 44 12.01 -2.15 1.72
N ARG A 45 12.33 -2.95 0.69
CA ARG A 45 13.63 -3.63 0.57
C ARG A 45 14.80 -2.65 0.53
N ARG A 46 14.61 -1.51 -0.14
CA ARG A 46 15.63 -0.44 -0.21
C ARG A 46 15.83 0.23 1.16
N LEU A 47 14.77 0.47 1.91
CA LEU A 47 14.86 1.13 3.22
C LEU A 47 15.50 0.21 4.28
N LEU A 48 15.17 -1.09 4.27
CA LEU A 48 15.76 -2.06 5.20
C LEU A 48 17.24 -2.34 4.91
N GLY A 49 17.66 -2.19 3.66
CA GLY A 49 19.04 -2.48 3.23
C GLY A 49 19.36 -3.98 3.28
N ARG A 50 20.64 -4.32 3.08
CA ARG A 50 21.08 -5.74 2.98
C ARG A 50 20.94 -6.51 4.30
N ALA A 51 21.25 -5.85 5.43
CA ALA A 51 21.29 -6.49 6.74
C ALA A 51 19.91 -7.00 7.21
N LEU A 52 18.84 -6.31 6.83
CA LEU A 52 17.47 -6.65 7.25
C LEU A 52 16.58 -7.03 6.06
N ALA A 53 17.17 -7.45 4.94
CA ALA A 53 16.44 -7.79 3.73
C ALA A 53 15.41 -8.90 3.94
N SER A 54 15.67 -9.84 4.87
CA SER A 54 14.74 -10.91 5.27
C SER A 54 13.42 -10.39 5.85
N HIS A 55 13.39 -9.20 6.44
CA HIS A 55 12.16 -8.61 6.97
C HIS A 55 11.28 -7.94 5.91
N THR A 56 11.72 -7.90 4.64
CA THR A 56 10.97 -7.23 3.57
C THR A 56 9.57 -7.81 3.41
N ASP A 57 9.44 -9.13 3.40
CA ASP A 57 8.15 -9.82 3.19
C ASP A 57 7.18 -9.55 4.35
N GLU A 58 7.68 -9.60 5.60
CA GLU A 58 6.89 -9.27 6.80
C GLU A 58 6.37 -7.83 6.75
N VAL A 59 7.26 -6.85 6.49
CA VAL A 59 6.89 -5.44 6.43
C VAL A 59 5.90 -5.18 5.29
N PHE A 60 6.11 -5.82 4.13
CA PHE A 60 5.23 -5.71 2.98
C PHE A 60 3.82 -6.24 3.29
N GLN A 61 3.72 -7.45 3.86
CA GLN A 61 2.44 -8.06 4.24
C GLN A 61 1.73 -7.24 5.31
N ASP A 62 2.44 -6.83 6.36
CA ASP A 62 1.89 -5.99 7.43
C ASP A 62 1.35 -4.67 6.91
N THR A 63 2.01 -4.08 5.91
CA THR A 63 1.55 -2.83 5.29
C THR A 63 0.20 -3.04 4.61
N TRP A 64 0.04 -4.12 3.82
CA TRP A 64 -1.23 -4.43 3.17
C TRP A 64 -2.34 -4.82 4.15
N LEU A 65 -2.02 -5.57 5.22
CA LEU A 65 -2.96 -5.86 6.29
C LEU A 65 -3.46 -4.57 6.96
N ARG A 66 -2.57 -3.60 7.19
CA ARG A 66 -2.97 -2.27 7.71
C ARG A 66 -3.89 -1.54 6.75
N VAL A 67 -3.70 -1.65 5.43
CA VAL A 67 -4.63 -1.08 4.45
C VAL A 67 -6.02 -1.71 4.57
N VAL A 68 -6.08 -3.05 4.67
CA VAL A 68 -7.34 -3.79 4.85
C VAL A 68 -8.06 -3.36 6.14
N HIS A 69 -7.34 -3.27 7.26
CA HIS A 69 -7.92 -2.85 8.54
C HIS A 69 -8.33 -1.37 8.56
N ALA A 70 -7.60 -0.51 7.85
CA ALA A 70 -7.89 0.92 7.78
C ALA A 70 -9.03 1.26 6.82
N ARG A 71 -9.50 0.32 5.98
CA ARG A 71 -10.53 0.58 4.95
C ARG A 71 -11.75 1.31 5.49
N ALA A 72 -12.25 0.90 6.66
CA ALA A 72 -13.48 1.44 7.24
C ALA A 72 -13.33 2.87 7.79
N ARG A 73 -12.10 3.34 7.97
CA ARG A 73 -11.78 4.65 8.55
C ARG A 73 -11.05 5.55 7.56
N TRP A 74 -10.82 5.08 6.34
CA TRP A 74 -10.08 5.83 5.34
C TRP A 74 -10.90 7.04 4.89
N GLN A 75 -10.28 8.22 4.98
CA GLN A 75 -10.81 9.47 4.46
C GLN A 75 -9.63 10.23 3.82
N PRO A 76 -9.78 10.74 2.59
CA PRO A 76 -8.73 11.50 1.93
C PRO A 76 -8.55 12.87 2.61
N GLN A 77 -7.68 12.94 3.62
CA GLN A 77 -7.38 14.15 4.40
C GLN A 77 -6.23 14.95 3.76
N GLY A 78 -6.28 15.17 2.45
CA GLY A 78 -5.28 15.96 1.71
C GLY A 78 -4.00 15.22 1.29
N ALA A 79 -3.82 13.96 1.70
CA ALA A 79 -2.78 13.07 1.18
C ALA A 79 -3.39 12.00 0.26
N THR A 80 -2.73 11.72 -0.87
CA THR A 80 -3.14 10.64 -1.78
C THR A 80 -2.94 9.27 -1.12
N PHE A 81 -3.72 8.28 -1.55
CA PHE A 81 -3.55 6.89 -1.12
C PHE A 81 -2.10 6.42 -1.23
N ARG A 82 -1.42 6.74 -2.33
CA ARG A 82 -0.02 6.37 -2.54
C ARG A 82 0.89 6.96 -1.45
N THR A 83 0.76 8.24 -1.14
CA THR A 83 1.57 8.85 -0.07
C THR A 83 1.31 8.15 1.26
N TRP A 84 0.05 7.93 1.61
CA TRP A 84 -0.34 7.25 2.83
C TRP A 84 0.20 5.80 2.92
N LEU A 85 0.12 5.03 1.83
CA LEU A 85 0.63 3.66 1.74
C LEU A 85 2.14 3.60 2.05
N PHE A 86 2.91 4.50 1.44
CA PHE A 86 4.36 4.54 1.64
C PHE A 86 4.73 5.04 3.04
N THR A 87 3.93 5.94 3.63
CA THR A 87 4.08 6.33 5.04
C THR A 87 3.84 5.15 5.98
N LEU A 88 2.83 4.32 5.75
CA LEU A 88 2.59 3.11 6.56
C LEU A 88 3.80 2.16 6.50
N ALA A 89 4.31 1.89 5.30
CA ALA A 89 5.51 1.07 5.13
C ALA A 89 6.73 1.67 5.82
N GLN A 90 6.95 2.98 5.68
CA GLN A 90 8.08 3.66 6.33
C GLN A 90 8.00 3.57 7.85
N HIS A 91 6.83 3.79 8.45
CA HIS A 91 6.64 3.61 9.90
C HIS A 91 6.97 2.19 10.34
N ARG A 92 6.57 1.18 9.55
CA ARG A 92 6.86 -0.22 9.86
C ARG A 92 8.35 -0.55 9.72
N VAL A 93 9.03 -0.04 8.71
CA VAL A 93 10.49 -0.18 8.57
C VAL A 93 11.22 0.45 9.75
N ILE A 94 10.84 1.66 10.16
CA ILE A 94 11.46 2.34 11.32
C ILE A 94 11.29 1.50 12.59
N ASP A 95 10.14 0.86 12.78
CA ASP A 95 9.89 -0.02 13.91
C ASP A 95 10.78 -1.28 13.90
N VAL A 96 10.98 -1.91 12.73
CA VAL A 96 11.92 -3.03 12.56
C VAL A 96 13.37 -2.61 12.83
N LEU A 97 13.80 -1.47 12.29
CA LEU A 97 15.14 -0.93 12.51
C LEU A 97 15.39 -0.63 13.99
N ARG A 98 14.39 -0.06 14.68
CA ARG A 98 14.45 0.22 16.12
C ARG A 98 14.55 -1.04 16.97
N ARG A 99 13.90 -2.14 16.57
CA ARG A 99 13.99 -3.43 17.28
C ARG A 99 15.32 -4.12 17.04
N SER A 100 15.78 -4.13 15.79
CA SER A 100 17.06 -4.74 15.40
C SER A 100 18.26 -4.08 16.09
N GLY A 101 18.24 -2.74 16.22
CA GLY A 101 19.29 -2.02 16.95
C GLY A 101 19.35 -2.33 18.45
N ARG A 102 18.29 -2.86 19.06
CA ARG A 102 18.30 -3.34 20.45
C ARG A 102 18.82 -4.76 20.57
N GLU A 103 18.56 -5.62 19.58
CA GLU A 103 19.10 -6.99 19.53
C GLU A 103 20.61 -7.01 19.28
N VAL A 104 21.15 -6.08 18.49
CA VAL A 104 22.61 -6.01 18.25
C VAL A 104 23.39 -5.46 19.45
N ALA A 105 22.71 -4.82 20.41
CA ALA A 105 23.33 -4.23 21.60
C ALA A 105 23.30 -5.15 22.85
N LEU A 106 22.82 -6.38 22.72
CA LEU A 106 22.79 -7.42 23.77
C LEU A 106 23.74 -8.56 23.42
#